data_AF-A0A1D2RRN8-F1
#
_entry.id   AF-A0A1D2RRN8-F1
#
_cell.length_a   1.000
_cell.length_b   1.000
_cell.length_c   1.000
_cell.angle_alpha   90.00
_cell.angle_beta   90.00
_cell.angle_gamma   90.00
#
_symmetry.space_group_name_H-M   'P 1'
#
loop_
_entity.id
_entity.type
_entity.pdbx_description
1 polymer ?
#
loop_
_entity_poly.entity_id
_entity_poly.type
_entity_poly.pdbx_seq_one_letter_code
_entity_poly.pdbx_strand_id
1 'polypeptide(L)'
;MKKIIWLLVLVAVVFGAKQYLSGGGSLPGMAPPRFENPYPASSPLHAQHQAFVDRANADEGLRKRFAGIISSKGLYAELKLALMRGAHSLEGPLLINATRAMAAVIPRLPERSCAKLMRPRDDFDPELERDARAAFERLPSRHHQNFLEFYLRALQAEVHDAPKVRADPQARERALRHLGEAYPGVFGERLAGVLRDPRRASDEDACWAINSMTHTATQLDPESAEALSRLLWGGEG
;
A
#
# COMPACT_ATOMS: atom_id res chain seq x y z
N MET A 1 9.23 -10.56 11.07
CA MET A 1 9.07 -10.50 9.60
C MET A 1 8.98 -9.04 9.17
N LYS A 2 10.11 -8.42 8.82
CA LYS A 2 10.17 -6.96 8.63
C LYS A 2 10.13 -6.59 7.15
N LYS A 3 9.03 -5.94 6.76
CA LYS A 3 8.83 -5.19 5.50
C LYS A 3 8.40 -6.05 4.32
N ILE A 4 7.10 -6.29 4.20
CA ILE A 4 6.49 -6.74 2.95
C ILE A 4 5.52 -5.63 2.53
N ILE A 5 5.44 -5.40 1.23
CA ILE A 5 4.51 -4.53 0.51
C ILE A 5 4.83 -3.01 0.50
N TRP A 6 4.38 -2.36 -0.58
CA TRP A 6 4.10 -0.92 -0.73
C TRP A 6 5.00 -0.12 -1.67
N LEU A 7 5.05 -0.54 -2.93
CA LEU A 7 5.60 0.24 -4.05
C LEU A 7 4.53 0.95 -4.91
N LEU A 8 3.25 0.88 -4.51
CA LEU A 8 2.11 1.39 -5.29
C LEU A 8 1.61 2.77 -4.86
N VAL A 9 2.44 3.52 -4.13
CA VAL A 9 2.10 4.87 -3.63
C VAL A 9 2.22 5.94 -4.72
N LEU A 10 2.82 5.65 -5.87
CA LEU A 10 3.33 6.72 -6.72
C LEU A 10 2.31 7.49 -7.55
N VAL A 11 1.05 7.16 -7.43
CA VAL A 11 0.05 7.85 -8.23
C VAL A 11 -0.63 8.99 -7.44
N ALA A 12 -0.34 9.14 -6.16
CA ALA A 12 -1.02 10.15 -5.35
C ALA A 12 -0.25 11.47 -5.17
N VAL A 13 1.08 11.55 -5.39
CA VAL A 13 1.87 12.62 -4.72
C VAL A 13 2.89 13.39 -5.56
N VAL A 14 3.22 13.06 -6.81
CA VAL A 14 4.35 13.74 -7.46
C VAL A 14 4.00 14.36 -8.80
N PHE A 15 3.61 15.64 -8.79
CA PHE A 15 4.14 16.66 -9.71
C PHE A 15 4.10 18.04 -9.05
N GLY A 16 5.16 18.39 -8.32
CA GLY A 16 5.44 19.78 -7.91
C GLY A 16 6.92 20.11 -8.08
N ALA A 17 7.65 19.32 -8.88
CA ALA A 17 9.10 19.28 -8.87
C ALA A 17 9.77 20.01 -10.05
N LYS A 18 9.04 20.80 -10.84
CA LYS A 18 9.70 21.60 -11.90
C LYS A 18 10.16 22.98 -11.44
N GLN A 19 9.78 23.43 -10.25
CA GLN A 19 10.14 24.76 -9.73
C GLN A 19 10.95 24.73 -8.40
N TYR A 20 11.11 23.54 -7.80
CA TYR A 20 11.75 23.34 -6.48
C TYR A 20 13.19 22.80 -6.53
N LEU A 21 13.78 22.65 -7.73
CA LEU A 21 15.15 22.13 -7.89
C LEU A 21 16.25 23.10 -7.42
N SER A 22 15.90 24.29 -6.93
CA SER A 22 16.84 25.25 -6.34
C SER A 22 16.52 25.53 -4.87
N GLY A 23 16.80 24.57 -4.00
CA GLY A 23 17.04 24.82 -2.57
C GLY A 23 15.80 24.89 -1.66
N GLY A 24 15.70 23.85 -0.81
CA GLY A 24 15.30 23.88 0.59
C GLY A 24 14.20 24.86 1.05
N GLY A 25 13.03 24.30 1.33
CA GLY A 25 12.06 24.87 2.28
C GLY A 25 11.03 25.81 1.65
N SER A 26 9.79 25.69 2.10
CA SER A 26 8.76 26.69 1.88
C SER A 26 9.22 28.03 2.47
N LEU A 27 9.40 29.05 1.62
CA LEU A 27 9.60 30.42 2.09
C LEU A 27 8.42 30.86 2.98
N PRO A 28 8.66 31.62 4.06
CA PRO A 28 7.58 32.16 4.89
C PRO A 28 6.60 32.96 4.02
N GLY A 29 5.32 32.56 4.00
CA GLY A 29 4.26 33.25 3.25
C GLY A 29 3.77 32.55 1.97
N MET A 30 4.36 31.42 1.55
CA MET A 30 3.78 30.60 0.48
C MET A 30 2.70 29.65 1.03
N ALA A 31 1.60 29.52 0.27
CA ALA A 31 0.60 28.50 0.54
C ALA A 31 1.24 27.11 0.55
N PRO A 32 0.80 26.19 1.43
CA PRO A 32 1.33 24.83 1.43
C PRO A 32 1.20 24.22 0.03
N PRO A 33 2.22 23.48 -0.44
CA PRO A 33 2.11 22.69 -1.66
C PRO A 33 0.83 21.85 -1.64
N ARG A 34 0.28 21.58 -2.82
CA ARG A 34 -0.95 20.81 -3.01
C ARG A 34 -0.62 19.49 -3.68
N PHE A 35 -1.42 18.47 -3.38
CA PHE A 35 -1.41 17.24 -4.17
C PHE A 35 -1.94 17.54 -5.57
N GLU A 36 -1.36 16.89 -6.57
CA GLU A 36 -1.78 16.97 -7.96
C GLU A 36 -2.14 15.58 -8.46
N ASN A 37 -3.16 15.49 -9.32
CA ASN A 37 -3.55 14.26 -9.96
C ASN A 37 -2.61 13.98 -11.14
N PRO A 38 -1.79 12.91 -11.12
CA PRO A 38 -0.84 12.64 -12.19
C PRO A 38 -1.47 11.96 -13.40
N TYR A 39 -2.78 11.68 -13.35
CA TYR A 39 -3.50 11.11 -14.48
C TYR A 39 -4.10 12.21 -15.36
N PRO A 40 -3.93 12.13 -16.68
CA PRO A 40 -4.68 12.99 -17.60
C PRO A 40 -6.17 12.69 -17.48
N ALA A 41 -7.02 13.67 -17.81
CA ALA A 41 -8.48 13.52 -17.78
C ALA A 41 -9.03 12.35 -18.63
N SER A 42 -8.24 11.89 -19.61
CA SER A 42 -8.56 10.71 -20.45
C SER A 42 -8.31 9.37 -19.78
N SER A 43 -7.55 9.30 -18.67
CA SER A 43 -7.29 8.04 -17.98
C SER A 43 -8.53 7.56 -17.22
N PRO A 44 -8.84 6.26 -17.23
CA PRO A 44 -9.96 5.71 -16.46
C PRO A 44 -9.76 5.85 -14.94
N LEU A 45 -8.54 6.18 -14.49
CA LEU A 45 -8.20 6.39 -13.08
C LEU A 45 -8.35 7.85 -12.64
N HIS A 46 -8.50 8.80 -13.57
CA HIS A 46 -8.47 10.22 -13.27
C HIS A 46 -9.51 10.63 -12.25
N ALA A 47 -10.78 10.23 -12.43
CA ALA A 47 -11.87 10.70 -11.58
C ALA A 47 -11.70 10.26 -10.11
N GLN A 48 -11.31 9.00 -9.86
CA GLN A 48 -11.14 8.54 -8.48
C GLN A 48 -9.86 9.10 -7.85
N HIS A 49 -8.78 9.29 -8.62
CA HIS A 49 -7.61 10.01 -8.13
C HIS A 49 -7.91 11.47 -7.81
N GLN A 50 -8.74 12.13 -8.62
CA GLN A 50 -9.12 13.52 -8.35
C GLN A 50 -9.88 13.61 -7.03
N ALA A 51 -10.81 12.70 -6.77
CA ALA A 51 -11.53 12.65 -5.49
C ALA A 51 -10.58 12.42 -4.30
N PHE A 52 -9.53 11.59 -4.46
CA PHE A 52 -8.48 11.45 -3.46
C PHE A 52 -7.71 12.77 -3.26
N VAL A 53 -7.25 13.39 -4.35
CA VAL A 53 -6.47 14.64 -4.34
C VAL A 53 -7.25 15.77 -3.68
N ASP A 54 -8.54 15.91 -3.99
CA ASP A 54 -9.40 16.95 -3.42
C ASP A 54 -9.54 16.76 -1.90
N ARG A 55 -9.76 15.53 -1.44
CA ARG A 55 -9.86 15.21 0.00
C ARG A 55 -8.53 15.33 0.73
N ALA A 56 -7.43 14.92 0.10
CA ALA A 56 -6.09 15.08 0.66
C ALA A 56 -5.71 16.57 0.77
N ASN A 57 -6.10 17.40 -0.20
CA ASN A 57 -5.90 18.84 -0.17
C ASN A 57 -6.82 19.57 0.82
N ALA A 58 -7.99 19.02 1.13
CA ALA A 58 -8.88 19.55 2.16
C ALA A 58 -8.30 19.36 3.58
N ASP A 59 -7.39 18.41 3.76
CA ASP A 59 -6.71 18.14 5.03
C ASP A 59 -5.38 18.92 5.12
N GLU A 60 -5.32 19.91 6.01
CA GLU A 60 -4.12 20.74 6.17
C GLU A 60 -2.92 19.95 6.68
N GLY A 61 -3.12 18.96 7.55
CA GLY A 61 -2.04 18.14 8.08
C GLY A 61 -1.41 17.26 6.99
N LEU A 62 -2.24 16.67 6.11
CA LEU A 62 -1.74 15.94 4.95
C LEU A 62 -0.93 16.82 4.02
N ARG A 63 -1.41 18.02 3.70
CA ARG A 63 -0.67 18.97 2.86
C ARG A 63 0.67 19.35 3.50
N LYS A 64 0.66 19.72 4.79
CA LYS A 64 1.86 20.14 5.51
C LYS A 64 2.89 19.03 5.68
N ARG A 65 2.49 17.76 5.68
CA ARG A 65 3.43 16.65 5.89
C ARG A 65 3.91 16.02 4.58
N PHE A 66 3.03 15.89 3.60
CA PHE A 66 3.30 15.07 2.41
C PHE A 66 3.27 15.83 1.09
N ALA A 67 2.66 17.01 1.02
CA ALA A 67 2.77 17.81 -0.19
C ALA A 67 4.17 18.45 -0.23
N GLY A 68 4.92 18.21 -1.31
CA GLY A 68 6.10 18.99 -1.71
C GLY A 68 7.35 19.00 -0.81
N ILE A 69 7.41 18.29 0.32
CA ILE A 69 8.46 18.54 1.35
C ILE A 69 9.69 17.61 1.28
N ILE A 70 9.66 16.51 0.52
CA ILE A 70 10.75 15.53 0.57
C ILE A 70 11.18 15.09 -0.82
N SER A 71 12.50 14.93 -1.01
CA SER A 71 13.05 14.24 -2.18
C SER A 71 12.34 12.90 -2.40
N SER A 72 12.20 12.45 -3.65
CA SER A 72 11.42 11.25 -4.00
C SER A 72 11.77 10.01 -3.16
N LYS A 73 13.05 9.84 -2.77
CA LYS A 73 13.51 8.74 -1.91
C LYS A 73 13.10 8.90 -0.43
N GLY A 74 13.27 10.08 0.17
CA GLY A 74 12.87 10.32 1.56
C GLY A 74 11.35 10.28 1.73
N LEU A 75 10.62 10.80 0.73
CA LEU A 75 9.16 10.79 0.69
C LEU A 75 8.62 9.36 0.68
N TYR A 76 9.27 8.47 -0.08
CA TYR A 76 8.89 7.06 -0.15
C TYR A 76 9.01 6.36 1.21
N ALA A 77 10.14 6.54 1.89
CA ALA A 77 10.37 5.93 3.20
C ALA A 77 9.38 6.48 4.24
N GLU A 78 9.09 7.77 4.23
CA GLU A 78 8.12 8.36 5.16
C GLU A 78 6.69 7.92 4.87
N LEU A 79 6.23 7.97 3.61
CA LEU A 79 4.90 7.51 3.23
C LEU A 79 4.69 6.04 3.62
N LYS A 80 5.69 5.19 3.41
CA LYS A 80 5.66 3.79 3.83
C LYS A 80 5.43 3.66 5.34
N LEU A 81 6.20 4.37 6.14
CA LEU A 81 6.06 4.33 7.60
C LEU A 81 4.69 4.87 8.06
N ALA A 82 4.25 5.97 7.46
CA ALA A 82 2.97 6.60 7.72
C ALA A 82 1.80 5.66 7.42
N LEU A 83 1.84 4.97 6.27
CA LEU A 83 0.81 4.01 5.88
C LEU A 83 0.80 2.79 6.79
N MET A 84 1.97 2.25 7.14
CA MET A 84 2.06 1.11 8.06
C MET A 84 1.49 1.45 9.43
N ARG A 85 1.87 2.60 9.99
CA ARG A 85 1.34 3.08 11.27
C ARG A 85 -0.17 3.35 11.15
N GLY A 86 -0.58 4.09 10.13
CA GLY A 86 -1.98 4.43 9.87
C GLY A 86 -2.88 3.20 9.74
N ALA A 87 -2.40 2.14 9.07
CA ALA A 87 -3.12 0.88 8.93
C ALA A 87 -3.50 0.23 10.27
N HIS A 88 -2.72 0.45 11.35
CA HIS A 88 -3.08 -0.03 12.69
C HIS A 88 -4.23 0.74 13.33
N SER A 89 -4.58 1.92 12.84
CA SER A 89 -5.69 2.74 13.33
C SER A 89 -6.97 2.55 12.50
N LEU A 90 -6.92 1.81 11.40
CA LEU A 90 -8.07 1.61 10.51
C LEU A 90 -8.98 0.49 10.98
N GLU A 91 -10.27 0.62 10.70
CA GLU A 91 -11.28 -0.42 10.90
C GLU A 91 -11.09 -1.60 9.93
N GLY A 92 -11.48 -2.80 10.37
CA GLY A 92 -11.34 -4.03 9.60
C GLY A 92 -11.90 -3.99 8.16
N PRO A 93 -13.13 -3.51 7.93
CA PRO A 93 -13.70 -3.48 6.59
C PRO A 93 -12.86 -2.69 5.58
N LEU A 94 -12.22 -1.61 6.01
CA LEU A 94 -11.36 -0.79 5.15
C LEU A 94 -10.11 -1.57 4.71
N LEU A 95 -9.47 -2.26 5.66
CA LEU A 95 -8.31 -3.12 5.40
C LEU A 95 -8.67 -4.27 4.46
N ILE A 96 -9.78 -4.95 4.73
CA ILE A 96 -10.25 -6.09 3.93
C ILE A 96 -10.56 -5.64 2.50
N ASN A 97 -11.22 -4.48 2.32
CA ASN A 97 -11.54 -3.95 0.99
C ASN A 97 -10.28 -3.59 0.19
N ALA A 98 -9.27 -3.02 0.84
CA ALA A 98 -7.98 -2.75 0.22
C ALA A 98 -7.25 -4.06 -0.14
N THR A 99 -7.26 -5.06 0.74
CA THR A 99 -6.70 -6.40 0.47
C THR A 99 -7.39 -7.06 -0.73
N ARG A 100 -8.72 -6.98 -0.82
CA ARG A 100 -9.49 -7.47 -1.99
C ARG A 100 -9.13 -6.75 -3.28
N ALA A 101 -8.90 -5.44 -3.22
CA ALA A 101 -8.39 -4.70 -4.36
C ALA A 101 -7.01 -5.21 -4.78
N MET A 102 -6.08 -5.41 -3.82
CA MET A 102 -4.76 -5.93 -4.12
C MET A 102 -4.76 -7.36 -4.65
N ALA A 103 -5.60 -8.24 -4.11
CA ALA A 103 -5.78 -9.60 -4.63
C ALA A 103 -6.31 -9.61 -6.07
N ALA A 104 -7.00 -8.55 -6.51
CA ALA A 104 -7.40 -8.39 -7.90
C ALA A 104 -6.26 -7.82 -8.79
N VAL A 105 -5.37 -7.00 -8.23
CA VAL A 105 -4.24 -6.38 -8.96
C VAL A 105 -3.11 -7.38 -9.18
N ILE A 106 -2.71 -8.11 -8.13
CA ILE A 106 -1.49 -8.94 -8.14
C ILE A 106 -1.44 -9.94 -9.32
N PRO A 107 -2.51 -10.69 -9.64
CA PRO A 107 -2.50 -11.63 -10.77
C PRO A 107 -2.35 -10.98 -12.15
N ARG A 108 -2.47 -9.66 -12.26
CA ARG A 108 -2.37 -8.90 -13.51
C ARG A 108 -0.99 -8.26 -13.70
N LEU A 109 -0.11 -8.38 -12.70
CA LEU A 109 1.26 -7.90 -12.79
C LEU A 109 2.14 -8.92 -13.51
N PRO A 110 3.14 -8.48 -14.30
CA PRO A 110 4.23 -9.35 -14.70
C PRO A 110 4.91 -9.98 -13.47
N GLU A 111 5.35 -11.23 -13.57
CA GLU A 111 5.94 -11.98 -12.45
C GLU A 111 7.05 -11.19 -11.74
N ARG A 112 7.96 -10.59 -12.52
CA ARG A 112 9.05 -9.75 -12.01
C ARG A 112 8.55 -8.59 -11.15
N SER A 113 7.46 -7.94 -11.56
CA SER A 113 6.85 -6.80 -10.86
C SER A 113 6.04 -7.26 -9.65
N CYS A 114 5.30 -8.36 -9.79
CA CYS A 114 4.61 -9.03 -8.67
C CYS A 114 5.58 -9.41 -7.55
N ALA A 115 6.73 -10.01 -7.90
CA ALA A 115 7.75 -10.43 -6.96
C ALA A 115 8.40 -9.28 -6.17
N LYS A 116 8.42 -8.07 -6.72
CA LYS A 116 8.88 -6.86 -6.03
C LYS A 116 7.95 -6.44 -4.89
N LEU A 117 6.67 -6.83 -4.90
CA LEU A 117 5.74 -6.57 -3.79
C LEU A 117 6.11 -7.37 -2.53
N MET A 118 6.68 -8.56 -2.71
CA MET A 118 7.20 -9.40 -1.63
C MET A 118 8.64 -9.01 -1.22
N ARG A 119 9.43 -8.51 -2.17
CA ARG A 119 10.86 -8.22 -2.03
C ARG A 119 11.10 -6.72 -1.92
N PRO A 120 11.02 -6.13 -0.72
CA PRO A 120 11.16 -4.68 -0.58
C PRO A 120 12.51 -4.21 -1.12
N ARG A 121 12.47 -3.27 -2.05
CA ARG A 121 13.56 -2.31 -2.27
C ARG A 121 13.13 -0.98 -1.68
N ASP A 122 14.07 -0.26 -1.06
CA ASP A 122 13.80 1.02 -0.42
C ASP A 122 13.91 2.18 -1.44
N ASP A 123 13.62 1.93 -2.72
CA ASP A 123 13.70 2.89 -3.80
C ASP A 123 12.46 2.93 -4.70
N PHE A 124 12.35 4.04 -5.42
CA PHE A 124 11.35 4.22 -6.46
C PHE A 124 11.62 3.24 -7.60
N ASP A 125 10.62 2.42 -7.95
CA ASP A 125 10.69 1.47 -9.05
C ASP A 125 9.68 1.87 -10.15
N PRO A 126 10.13 2.58 -11.20
CA PRO A 126 9.25 3.05 -12.26
C PRO A 126 8.66 1.92 -13.11
N GLU A 127 9.31 0.75 -13.15
CA GLU A 127 8.79 -0.43 -13.86
C GLU A 127 7.57 -0.97 -13.12
N LEU A 128 7.67 -1.14 -11.80
CA LEU A 128 6.55 -1.59 -10.98
C LEU A 128 5.41 -0.58 -10.96
N GLU A 129 5.70 0.72 -10.90
CA GLU A 129 4.65 1.75 -10.98
C GLU A 129 3.85 1.63 -12.28
N ARG A 130 4.54 1.58 -13.42
CA ARG A 130 3.90 1.46 -14.74
C ARG A 130 3.07 0.19 -14.84
N ASP A 131 3.61 -0.94 -14.40
CA ASP A 131 2.91 -2.22 -14.49
C ASP A 131 1.68 -2.26 -13.60
N ALA A 132 1.75 -1.67 -12.42
CA ALA A 132 0.61 -1.59 -11.52
C ALA A 132 -0.44 -0.59 -11.97
N ARG A 133 -0.03 0.56 -12.52
CA ARG A 133 -0.94 1.49 -13.21
C ARG A 133 -1.72 0.75 -14.29
N ALA A 134 -1.03 0.03 -15.18
CA ALA A 134 -1.67 -0.76 -16.23
C ALA A 134 -2.61 -1.85 -15.67
N ALA A 135 -2.26 -2.48 -14.54
CA ALA A 135 -3.12 -3.44 -13.88
C ALA A 135 -4.39 -2.79 -13.30
N PHE A 136 -4.28 -1.62 -12.66
CA PHE A 136 -5.41 -0.87 -12.12
C PHE A 136 -6.34 -0.32 -13.21
N GLU A 137 -5.79 0.17 -14.33
CA GLU A 137 -6.60 0.68 -15.45
C GLU A 137 -7.52 -0.40 -16.06
N ARG A 138 -7.15 -1.68 -15.91
CA ARG A 138 -7.95 -2.83 -16.37
C ARG A 138 -8.96 -3.34 -15.33
N LEU A 139 -8.99 -2.76 -14.14
CA LEU A 139 -9.90 -3.17 -13.07
C LEU A 139 -11.12 -2.24 -12.97
N PRO A 140 -12.26 -2.74 -12.49
CA PRO A 140 -13.40 -1.88 -12.15
C PRO A 140 -13.01 -0.79 -11.14
N SER A 141 -13.58 0.40 -11.31
CA SER A 141 -13.31 1.59 -10.49
C SER A 141 -13.41 1.36 -8.98
N ARG A 142 -14.28 0.45 -8.53
CA ARG A 142 -14.43 0.09 -7.11
C ARG A 142 -13.12 -0.38 -6.46
N HIS A 143 -12.27 -1.13 -7.17
CA HIS A 143 -11.02 -1.65 -6.59
C HIS A 143 -10.04 -0.51 -6.37
N HIS A 144 -10.02 0.42 -7.32
CA HIS A 144 -9.23 1.63 -7.23
C HIS A 144 -9.71 2.56 -6.09
N GLN A 145 -11.02 2.76 -5.94
CA GLN A 145 -11.61 3.53 -4.82
C GLN A 145 -11.26 2.92 -3.47
N ASN A 146 -11.42 1.60 -3.30
CA ASN A 146 -11.08 0.92 -2.06
C ASN A 146 -9.61 1.10 -1.69
N PHE A 147 -8.73 1.02 -2.69
CA PHE A 147 -7.30 1.24 -2.51
C PHE A 147 -7.03 2.68 -2.07
N LEU A 148 -7.50 3.68 -2.82
CA LEU A 148 -7.32 5.10 -2.51
C LEU A 148 -7.92 5.52 -1.16
N GLU A 149 -9.09 4.98 -0.79
CA GLU A 149 -9.70 5.23 0.50
C GLU A 149 -8.79 4.74 1.63
N PHE A 150 -8.22 3.53 1.50
CA PHE A 150 -7.26 3.03 2.46
C PHE A 150 -6.06 3.97 2.61
N TYR A 151 -5.42 4.40 1.52
CA TYR A 151 -4.27 5.31 1.60
C TYR A 151 -4.64 6.61 2.29
N LEU A 152 -5.75 7.24 1.88
CA LEU A 152 -6.18 8.51 2.45
C LEU A 152 -6.40 8.36 3.96
N ARG A 153 -7.20 7.37 4.37
CA ARG A 153 -7.55 7.18 5.78
C ARG A 153 -6.34 6.78 6.61
N ALA A 154 -5.41 5.98 6.08
CA ALA A 154 -4.18 5.62 6.76
C ALA A 154 -3.27 6.83 6.97
N LEU A 155 -3.09 7.67 5.94
CA LEU A 155 -2.30 8.90 6.06
C LEU A 155 -2.96 9.89 7.04
N GLN A 156 -4.29 10.03 7.00
CA GLN A 156 -5.03 10.84 7.97
C GLN A 156 -4.83 10.32 9.38
N ALA A 157 -4.93 9.01 9.58
CA ALA A 157 -4.73 8.40 10.89
C ALA A 157 -3.32 8.66 11.44
N GLU A 158 -2.28 8.61 10.60
CA GLU A 158 -0.91 8.97 11.01
C GLU A 158 -0.79 10.46 11.34
N VAL A 159 -1.28 11.35 10.47
CA VAL A 159 -1.11 12.80 10.65
C VAL A 159 -1.86 13.35 11.85
N HIS A 160 -3.03 12.78 12.15
CA HIS A 160 -3.88 13.19 13.26
C HIS A 160 -3.69 12.33 14.51
N ASP A 161 -2.61 11.55 14.57
CA ASP A 161 -2.25 10.69 15.69
C ASP A 161 -3.40 9.77 16.17
N ALA A 162 -4.21 9.25 15.24
CA ALA A 162 -5.38 8.45 15.57
C ALA A 162 -4.98 7.20 16.40
N PRO A 163 -5.78 6.78 17.40
CA PRO A 163 -5.45 5.64 18.23
C PRO A 163 -5.35 4.35 17.39
N LYS A 164 -4.44 3.45 17.77
CA LYS A 164 -4.37 2.12 17.16
C LYS A 164 -5.58 1.29 17.61
N VAL A 165 -6.17 0.54 16.69
CA VAL A 165 -7.13 -0.51 17.01
C VAL A 165 -6.38 -1.61 17.75
N ARG A 166 -6.90 -2.05 18.89
CA ARG A 166 -6.30 -3.12 19.67
C ARG A 166 -6.28 -4.41 18.85
N ALA A 167 -5.10 -4.94 18.59
CA ALA A 167 -4.95 -6.24 17.95
C ALA A 167 -5.43 -7.35 18.90
N ASP A 168 -6.25 -8.28 18.40
CA ASP A 168 -6.50 -9.56 19.08
C ASP A 168 -5.40 -10.56 18.68
N PRO A 169 -4.52 -10.97 19.63
CA PRO A 169 -3.51 -11.97 19.36
C PRO A 169 -4.11 -13.31 18.91
N GLN A 170 -5.31 -13.66 19.40
CA GLN A 170 -5.93 -14.93 19.05
C GLN A 170 -6.46 -14.92 17.61
N ALA A 171 -7.11 -13.84 17.17
CA ALA A 171 -7.49 -13.65 15.76
C ALA A 171 -6.28 -13.73 14.83
N ARG A 172 -5.15 -13.13 15.24
CA ARG A 172 -3.89 -13.23 14.48
C ARG A 172 -3.39 -14.66 14.36
N GLU A 173 -3.35 -15.41 15.46
CA GLU A 173 -2.92 -16.81 15.45
C GLU A 173 -3.86 -17.69 14.62
N ARG A 174 -5.18 -17.48 14.71
CA ARG A 174 -6.18 -18.15 13.86
C ARG A 174 -5.95 -17.85 12.39
N ALA A 175 -5.73 -16.59 12.02
CA ALA A 175 -5.48 -16.19 10.64
C ALA A 175 -4.20 -16.82 10.06
N LEU A 176 -3.12 -16.87 10.85
CA LEU A 176 -1.88 -17.53 10.44
C LEU A 176 -2.04 -19.06 10.34
N ARG A 177 -2.85 -19.67 11.21
CA ARG A 177 -3.19 -21.09 11.12
C ARG A 177 -3.98 -21.40 9.84
N HIS A 178 -5.03 -20.63 9.55
CA HIS A 178 -5.79 -20.78 8.31
C HIS A 178 -4.90 -20.60 7.06
N LEU A 179 -3.95 -19.66 7.11
CA LEU A 179 -2.95 -19.51 6.04
C LEU A 179 -2.09 -20.77 5.90
N GLY A 180 -1.64 -21.37 7.01
CA GLY A 180 -0.89 -22.64 7.00
C GLY A 180 -1.71 -23.82 6.48
N GLU A 181 -2.99 -23.91 6.87
CA GLU A 181 -3.92 -24.96 6.43
C GLU A 181 -4.24 -24.86 4.94
N ALA A 182 -4.27 -23.65 4.37
CA ALA A 182 -4.45 -23.44 2.94
C ALA A 182 -3.28 -23.95 2.07
N TYR A 183 -2.09 -24.13 2.68
CA TYR A 183 -0.87 -24.55 2.00
C TYR A 183 -0.18 -25.70 2.74
N PRO A 184 -0.73 -26.94 2.70
CA PRO A 184 -0.13 -28.07 3.39
C PRO A 184 1.16 -28.56 2.70
N GLY A 185 2.04 -29.19 3.48
CA GLY A 185 3.25 -29.85 3.00
C GLY A 185 4.22 -28.90 2.30
N VAL A 186 4.69 -29.30 1.12
CA VAL A 186 5.73 -28.58 0.36
C VAL A 186 5.36 -27.14 0.02
N PHE A 187 4.06 -26.83 -0.12
CA PHE A 187 3.61 -25.46 -0.38
C PHE A 187 3.71 -24.57 0.88
N GLY A 188 3.45 -25.14 2.06
CA GLY A 188 3.64 -24.44 3.33
C GLY A 188 5.13 -24.18 3.60
N GLU A 189 5.97 -25.17 3.31
CA GLU A 189 7.44 -25.01 3.38
C GLU A 189 7.95 -23.95 2.41
N ARG A 190 7.43 -23.94 1.17
CA ARG A 190 7.71 -22.91 0.15
C ARG A 190 7.34 -21.52 0.69
N LEU A 191 6.12 -21.34 1.20
CA LEU A 191 5.66 -20.06 1.73
C LEU A 191 6.50 -19.60 2.92
N ALA A 192 6.78 -20.50 3.86
CA ALA A 192 7.62 -20.22 5.02
C ALA A 192 9.06 -19.85 4.60
N GLY A 193 9.59 -20.49 3.56
CA GLY A 193 10.88 -20.16 2.96
C GLY A 193 10.94 -18.73 2.45
N VAL A 194 9.93 -18.32 1.66
CA VAL A 194 9.84 -16.94 1.14
C VAL A 194 9.65 -15.93 2.27
N LEU A 195 8.84 -16.23 3.29
CA LEU A 195 8.63 -15.32 4.43
C LEU A 195 9.90 -15.13 5.28
N ARG A 196 10.75 -16.16 5.33
CA ARG A 196 12.01 -16.15 6.10
C ARG A 196 13.08 -15.32 5.41
N ASP A 197 13.27 -15.50 4.09
CA ASP A 197 14.26 -14.75 3.31
C ASP A 197 13.66 -14.27 1.97
N PRO A 198 12.77 -13.27 2.00
CA PRO A 198 12.08 -12.83 0.78
C PRO A 198 13.07 -12.31 -0.25
N ARG A 199 14.15 -11.64 0.18
CA ARG A 199 15.15 -11.03 -0.70
C ARG A 199 15.87 -12.06 -1.58
N ARG A 200 16.00 -13.30 -1.11
CA ARG A 200 16.63 -14.39 -1.85
C ARG A 200 15.66 -15.30 -2.60
N ALA A 201 14.36 -15.12 -2.41
CA ALA A 201 13.36 -15.88 -3.14
C ALA A 201 13.43 -15.57 -4.64
N SER A 202 13.20 -16.61 -5.46
CA SER A 202 13.04 -16.45 -6.91
C SER A 202 11.86 -15.52 -7.22
N ASP A 203 11.83 -14.97 -8.43
CA ASP A 203 10.70 -14.13 -8.87
C ASP A 203 9.38 -14.91 -8.80
N GLU A 204 9.39 -16.16 -9.25
CA GLU A 204 8.26 -17.09 -9.17
C GLU A 204 7.78 -17.28 -7.72
N ASP A 205 8.68 -17.65 -6.80
CA ASP A 205 8.32 -17.92 -5.40
C ASP A 205 7.81 -16.66 -4.69
N ALA A 206 8.48 -15.53 -4.92
CA ALA A 206 8.11 -14.25 -4.32
C ALA A 206 6.74 -13.77 -4.83
N CYS A 207 6.48 -13.89 -6.13
CA CYS A 207 5.18 -13.55 -6.70
C CYS A 207 4.08 -14.50 -6.22
N TRP A 208 4.36 -15.81 -6.23
CA TRP A 208 3.44 -16.82 -5.73
C TRP A 208 3.08 -16.56 -4.26
N ALA A 209 4.06 -16.28 -3.39
CA ALA A 209 3.83 -16.05 -1.97
C ALA A 209 2.93 -14.84 -1.71
N ILE A 210 3.20 -13.68 -2.34
CA ILE A 210 2.37 -12.49 -2.13
C ILE A 210 0.96 -12.68 -2.67
N ASN A 211 0.81 -13.35 -3.81
CA ASN A 211 -0.50 -13.68 -4.37
C ASN A 211 -1.28 -14.62 -3.44
N SER A 212 -0.62 -15.68 -2.96
CA SER A 212 -1.17 -16.64 -2.00
C SER A 212 -1.66 -15.95 -0.73
N MET A 213 -0.80 -15.16 -0.07
CA MET A 213 -1.17 -14.47 1.17
C MET A 213 -2.34 -13.50 0.99
N THR A 214 -2.29 -12.68 -0.06
CA THR A 214 -3.34 -11.68 -0.32
C THR A 214 -4.65 -12.33 -0.74
N HIS A 215 -4.61 -13.39 -1.55
CA HIS A 215 -5.81 -14.12 -1.97
C HIS A 215 -6.44 -14.87 -0.80
N THR A 216 -5.66 -15.63 -0.01
CA THR A 216 -6.16 -16.33 1.19
C THR A 216 -6.81 -15.35 2.16
N ALA A 217 -6.21 -14.17 2.40
CA ALA A 217 -6.80 -13.15 3.26
C ALA A 217 -8.22 -12.73 2.86
N THR A 218 -8.58 -12.84 1.58
CA THR A 218 -9.93 -12.51 1.10
C THR A 218 -10.97 -13.62 1.29
N GLN A 219 -10.52 -14.83 1.63
CA GLN A 219 -11.35 -16.03 1.77
C GLN A 219 -11.59 -16.43 3.23
N LEU A 220 -10.91 -15.79 4.18
CA LEU A 220 -11.07 -16.08 5.61
C LEU A 220 -12.39 -15.51 6.16
N ASP A 221 -12.78 -15.99 7.34
CA ASP A 221 -13.82 -15.34 8.14
C ASP A 221 -13.45 -13.86 8.43
N PRO A 222 -14.42 -12.97 8.69
CA PRO A 222 -14.17 -11.54 8.81
C PRO A 222 -13.07 -11.15 9.80
N GLU A 223 -12.98 -11.86 10.94
CA GLU A 223 -12.02 -11.56 11.99
C GLU A 223 -10.60 -11.97 11.57
N SER A 224 -10.44 -13.18 11.02
CA SER A 224 -9.16 -13.65 10.48
C SER A 224 -8.72 -12.84 9.24
N ALA A 225 -9.67 -12.43 8.39
CA ALA A 225 -9.41 -11.61 7.21
C ALA A 225 -8.91 -10.21 7.61
N GLU A 226 -9.50 -9.61 8.65
CA GLU A 226 -9.00 -8.38 9.23
C GLU A 226 -7.59 -8.57 9.80
N ALA A 227 -7.38 -9.59 10.63
CA ALA A 227 -6.09 -9.82 11.28
C ALA A 227 -4.96 -10.02 10.25
N LEU A 228 -5.20 -10.83 9.21
CA LEU A 228 -4.22 -11.03 8.14
C LEU A 228 -4.04 -9.76 7.29
N SER A 229 -5.11 -9.04 6.97
CA SER A 229 -5.01 -7.75 6.26
C SER A 229 -4.18 -6.76 7.07
N ARG A 230 -4.41 -6.62 8.38
CA ARG A 230 -3.64 -5.72 9.24
C ARG A 230 -2.15 -6.10 9.27
N LEU A 231 -1.82 -7.39 9.25
CA LEU A 231 -0.43 -7.84 9.10
C LEU A 231 0.17 -7.47 7.74
N LEU A 232 -0.57 -7.66 6.64
CA LEU A 232 -0.13 -7.32 5.29
C LEU A 232 0.14 -5.80 5.14
N TRP A 233 -0.76 -4.96 5.66
CA TRP A 233 -0.69 -3.50 5.51
C TRP A 233 0.16 -2.82 6.58
N GLY A 234 -0.01 -3.21 7.85
CA GLY A 234 0.62 -2.57 9.01
C GLY A 234 1.87 -3.26 9.54
N GLY A 235 2.13 -4.51 9.15
CA GLY A 235 3.22 -5.31 9.73
C GLY A 235 2.96 -5.76 11.17
N GLU A 236 4.03 -6.09 11.92
CA GLU A 236 3.93 -6.75 13.23
C GLU A 236 3.40 -5.89 14.39
N GLY A 237 3.20 -4.58 14.19
CA GLY A 237 2.51 -3.68 15.13
C GLY A 237 3.33 -3.16 16.30
#